data_AF-A0A381N7W9-F1
#
_entry.id   AF-A0A381N7W9-F1
#
_cell.length_a   1.000
_cell.length_b   1.000
_cell.length_c   1.000
_cell.angle_alpha   90.00
_cell.angle_beta   90.00
_cell.angle_gamma   90.00
#
_symmetry.space_group_name_H-M   'P 1'
#
loop_
_entity.id
_entity.type
_entity.pdbx_description
1 polymer ?
#
loop_
_entity_poly.entity_id
_entity_poly.type
_entity_poly.pdbx_seq_one_letter_code
_entity_poly.pdbx_strand_id
1 'polypeptide(L)'
;MRLIHVKLEKIRNSLFVKIPDLISEALHLKEGEEIEISIHSEPSFAQGELWEDELEKTEDINEIYLSISEDLHTLNMYNRIYIPEKYRFFFPPANTDFYLITNIGQIKTHITTSGYFTKGVRSWVEINGPLEPTDKIHVTIIDDNRNVYEMNVDSGNKISNN
;
A
#
# COMPACT_ATOMS: atom_id res chain seq x y z
N MET A 1 1.39 22.23 5.97
CA MET A 1 1.51 21.48 4.71
C MET A 1 2.09 22.41 3.64
N ARG A 2 3.13 22.02 2.90
CA ARG A 2 3.67 22.81 1.79
C ARG A 2 3.07 22.29 0.50
N LEU A 3 2.43 23.15 -0.29
CA LEU A 3 1.78 22.79 -1.54
C LEU A 3 2.72 23.07 -2.71
N ILE A 4 2.88 22.10 -3.60
CA ILE A 4 3.69 22.25 -4.82
C ILE A 4 2.73 22.35 -6.00
N HIS A 5 2.73 23.49 -6.68
CA HIS A 5 1.97 23.66 -7.90
C HIS A 5 2.75 23.05 -9.07
N VAL A 6 2.16 22.03 -9.69
CA VAL A 6 2.71 21.37 -10.86
C VAL A 6 1.70 21.41 -12.00
N LYS A 7 2.20 21.44 -13.23
CA LYS A 7 1.37 21.42 -14.44
C LYS A 7 1.40 20.04 -15.05
N LEU A 8 0.21 19.56 -15.39
CA LEU A 8 0.02 18.29 -16.07
C LEU A 8 0.09 18.54 -17.58
N GLU A 9 1.07 17.94 -18.25
CA GLU A 9 1.34 18.16 -19.67
C GLU A 9 1.10 16.88 -20.48
N LYS A 10 0.40 17.01 -21.61
CA LYS A 10 0.16 15.90 -22.52
C LYS A 10 1.26 15.86 -23.57
N ILE A 11 2.04 14.78 -23.59
CA ILE A 11 3.05 14.53 -24.61
C ILE A 11 2.67 13.23 -25.32
N ARG A 12 2.38 13.32 -26.63
CA ARG A 12 1.79 12.23 -27.42
C ARG A 12 0.48 11.73 -26.81
N ASN A 13 0.46 10.51 -26.27
CA ASN A 13 -0.71 9.85 -25.73
C ASN A 13 -0.65 9.64 -24.20
N SER A 14 0.34 10.23 -23.53
CA SER A 14 0.57 10.08 -22.10
C SER A 14 0.58 11.44 -21.40
N LEU A 15 0.18 11.44 -20.13
CA LEU A 15 0.18 12.61 -19.26
C LEU A 15 1.42 12.58 -18.38
N PHE A 16 2.10 13.73 -18.28
CA PHE A 16 3.33 13.89 -17.54
C PHE A 16 3.19 15.01 -16.52
N VAL A 17 3.80 14.83 -15.36
CA VAL A 17 3.97 15.88 -14.35
C VAL A 17 5.45 16.09 -14.18
N LYS A 18 5.93 17.32 -14.41
CA LYS A 18 7.33 17.66 -14.18
C LYS A 18 7.56 17.89 -12.68
N ILE A 19 8.50 17.16 -12.09
CA ILE A 19 9.01 17.45 -10.75
C ILE A 19 9.79 18.78 -10.82
N PRO A 20 9.45 19.80 -10.01
CA PRO A 20 10.16 21.08 -10.05
C PRO A 20 11.65 20.94 -9.73
N ASP A 21 12.48 21.69 -10.44
CA ASP A 21 13.95 21.57 -10.36
C ASP A 21 14.46 21.81 -8.92
N LEU A 22 13.82 22.73 -8.18
CA LEU A 22 14.10 23.00 -6.76
C LEU A 22 13.94 21.75 -5.88
N ILE A 23 12.92 20.91 -6.14
CA ILE A 23 12.64 19.71 -5.37
C ILE A 23 13.64 18.62 -5.74
N SER A 24 13.95 18.46 -7.03
CA SER A 24 14.97 17.49 -7.47
C SER A 24 16.35 17.81 -6.91
N GLU A 25 16.72 19.09 -6.85
CA GLU A 25 17.99 19.52 -6.26
C GLU A 25 18.02 19.31 -4.74
N ALA A 26 16.95 19.72 -4.04
CA ALA A 26 16.86 19.60 -2.59
C ALA A 26 16.85 18.15 -2.09
N LEU A 27 16.26 17.24 -2.86
CA LEU A 27 16.19 15.81 -2.55
C LEU A 27 17.28 14.99 -3.24
N HIS A 28 18.17 15.62 -4.00
CA HIS A 28 19.23 14.97 -4.79
C HIS A 28 18.74 13.83 -5.69
N LEU A 29 17.55 14.01 -6.28
CA LEU A 29 16.91 13.00 -7.12
C LEU A 29 17.75 12.71 -8.36
N LYS A 30 17.90 11.42 -8.69
CA LYS A 30 18.66 10.96 -9.86
C LYS A 30 17.75 10.28 -10.88
N GLU A 31 18.20 10.30 -12.13
CA GLU A 31 17.53 9.55 -13.19
C GLU A 31 17.49 8.05 -12.84
N GLY A 32 16.30 7.45 -12.93
CA GLY A 32 16.07 6.04 -12.60
C GLY A 32 15.74 5.75 -11.13
N GLU A 33 15.70 6.75 -10.25
CA GLU A 33 15.17 6.56 -8.89
C GLU A 33 13.65 6.38 -8.89
N GLU A 34 13.17 5.42 -8.08
CA GLU A 34 11.74 5.23 -7.83
C GLU A 34 11.23 6.30 -6.85
N ILE A 35 10.19 7.01 -7.25
CA ILE A 35 9.58 8.09 -6.46
C ILE A 35 8.10 7.75 -6.29
N GLU A 36 7.62 7.78 -5.05
CA GLU A 36 6.20 7.64 -4.72
C GLU A 36 5.54 9.03 -4.67
N ILE A 37 4.38 9.17 -5.33
CA ILE A 37 3.60 10.42 -5.34
C ILE A 37 2.20 10.10 -4.86
N SER A 38 1.84 10.63 -3.69
CA SER A 38 0.48 10.56 -3.15
C SER A 38 -0.31 11.78 -3.58
N ILE A 39 -1.39 11.57 -4.35
CA ILE A 39 -2.29 12.63 -4.80
C ILE A 39 -3.57 12.56 -3.99
N HIS A 40 -3.78 13.57 -3.14
CA HIS A 40 -5.05 13.76 -2.45
C HIS A 40 -5.88 14.76 -3.26
N SER A 41 -6.84 14.26 -4.04
CA SER A 41 -7.93 15.13 -4.49
C SER A 41 -8.85 15.33 -3.31
N GLU A 42 -8.95 16.54 -2.76
CA GLU A 42 -10.13 16.86 -1.96
C GLU A 42 -11.35 16.60 -2.83
N PRO A 43 -12.37 15.87 -2.35
CA PRO A 43 -13.60 15.74 -3.08
C PRO A 43 -14.15 17.16 -3.24
N SER A 44 -14.40 17.60 -4.47
CA SER A 44 -15.38 18.65 -4.70
C SER A 44 -16.75 18.06 -4.35
N PHE A 45 -17.02 17.92 -3.06
CA PHE A 45 -18.30 17.57 -2.47
C PHE A 45 -18.53 18.58 -1.34
N ALA A 46 -19.47 19.49 -1.61
CA ALA A 46 -20.07 20.51 -0.75
C ALA A 46 -19.36 20.80 0.60
N GLN A 47 -18.79 22.00 0.70
CA GLN A 47 -18.65 22.71 1.97
C GLN A 47 -20.02 22.79 2.67
N GLY A 48 -20.17 22.00 3.74
CA GLY A 48 -21.23 22.16 4.73
C GLY A 48 -22.09 20.93 4.91
N GLU A 49 -21.60 19.88 5.57
CA GLU A 49 -22.46 18.94 6.32
C GLU A 49 -21.76 17.88 7.19
N LEU A 50 -20.48 18.01 7.59
CA LEU A 50 -19.87 17.04 8.53
C LEU A 50 -18.97 17.72 9.56
N TRP A 51 -19.47 18.80 10.15
CA TRP A 51 -18.95 19.38 11.41
C TRP A 51 -19.89 19.11 12.58
N GLU A 52 -20.67 18.03 12.52
CA GLU A 52 -21.50 17.59 13.65
C GLU A 52 -21.32 16.09 13.83
N ASP A 53 -20.95 15.75 15.07
CA ASP A 53 -21.08 14.45 15.74
C ASP A 53 -20.22 13.30 15.17
N GLU A 54 -19.26 12.67 15.86
CA GLU A 54 -19.02 12.52 17.28
C GLU A 54 -17.51 12.34 17.53
N LEU A 55 -17.07 12.73 18.72
CA LEU A 55 -15.87 12.19 19.37
C LEU A 55 -16.11 10.69 19.66
N GLU A 56 -16.24 9.87 18.63
CA GLU A 56 -16.15 8.42 18.76
C GLU A 56 -14.70 8.12 19.09
N LYS A 57 -14.48 7.52 20.27
CA LYS A 57 -13.26 6.83 20.62
C LYS A 57 -12.87 5.99 19.41
N THR A 58 -11.76 6.32 18.74
CA THR A 58 -11.18 5.46 17.71
C THR A 58 -11.05 4.07 18.31
N GLU A 59 -11.96 3.18 17.95
CA GLU A 59 -11.87 1.77 18.27
C GLU A 59 -10.51 1.29 17.75
N ASP A 60 -9.74 0.57 18.56
CA ASP A 60 -8.43 0.04 18.15
C ASP A 60 -8.63 -0.72 16.84
N ILE A 61 -8.04 -0.21 15.75
CA ILE A 61 -8.14 -0.81 14.42
C ILE A 61 -7.34 -2.12 14.48
N ASN A 62 -8.05 -3.25 14.54
CA ASN A 62 -7.44 -4.57 14.66
C ASN A 62 -7.32 -5.30 13.32
N GLU A 63 -7.95 -4.79 12.26
CA GLU A 63 -7.89 -5.39 10.93
C GLU A 63 -8.00 -4.34 9.80
N ILE A 64 -7.45 -4.68 8.64
CA ILE A 64 -7.55 -3.89 7.40
C ILE A 64 -7.90 -4.77 6.20
N TYR A 65 -8.58 -4.16 5.23
CA TYR A 65 -8.88 -4.75 3.94
C TYR A 65 -8.27 -3.92 2.81
N LEU A 66 -7.46 -4.58 2.00
CA LEU A 66 -6.76 -4.01 0.86
C LEU A 66 -7.26 -4.67 -0.43
N SER A 67 -8.01 -3.94 -1.23
CA SER A 67 -8.34 -4.35 -2.60
C SER A 67 -7.14 -4.13 -3.50
N ILE A 68 -6.72 -5.14 -4.27
CA ILE A 68 -5.60 -4.99 -5.18
C ILE A 68 -5.95 -3.97 -6.26
N SER A 69 -7.00 -4.12 -7.06
CA SER A 69 -7.25 -3.24 -8.23
C SER A 69 -6.11 -3.27 -9.26
N GLU A 70 -6.37 -2.81 -10.49
CA GLU A 70 -5.41 -2.82 -11.60
C GLU A 70 -4.12 -2.03 -11.29
N ASP A 71 -4.26 -0.89 -10.60
CA ASP A 71 -3.13 -0.01 -10.29
C ASP A 71 -2.17 -0.65 -9.28
N LEU A 72 -2.70 -1.28 -8.22
CA LEU A 72 -1.87 -1.99 -7.25
C LEU A 72 -1.36 -3.31 -7.79
N HIS A 73 -2.10 -3.99 -8.67
CA HIS A 73 -1.62 -5.18 -9.36
C HIS A 73 -0.31 -4.88 -10.09
N THR A 74 -0.26 -3.75 -10.81
CA THR A 74 0.95 -3.28 -11.50
C THR A 74 2.12 -3.07 -10.53
N LEU A 75 1.86 -2.52 -9.33
CA LEU A 75 2.87 -2.35 -8.27
C LEU A 75 3.27 -3.67 -7.61
N ASN A 76 2.39 -4.67 -7.60
CA ASN A 76 2.61 -6.01 -7.06
C ASN A 76 3.26 -6.98 -8.08
N MET A 77 3.50 -6.54 -9.32
CA MET A 77 4.24 -7.34 -10.30
C MET A 77 5.65 -7.67 -9.77
N TYR A 78 6.20 -8.84 -10.18
CA TYR A 78 7.53 -9.34 -9.79
C TYR A 78 7.67 -9.87 -8.35
N ASN A 79 6.68 -10.59 -7.85
CA ASN A 79 6.75 -11.32 -6.57
C ASN A 79 6.89 -10.40 -5.34
N ARG A 80 6.20 -9.25 -5.36
CA ARG A 80 6.21 -8.28 -4.26
C ARG A 80 4.77 -8.01 -3.79
N ILE A 81 4.65 -7.58 -2.55
CA ILE A 81 3.40 -7.08 -1.99
C ILE A 81 3.65 -5.64 -1.56
N TYR A 82 2.95 -4.71 -2.18
CA TYR A 82 2.98 -3.28 -1.91
C TYR A 82 1.77 -2.90 -1.06
N ILE A 83 2.04 -2.16 0.01
CA ILE A 83 1.07 -1.63 0.94
C ILE A 83 0.90 -0.12 0.65
N PRO A 84 -0.30 0.32 0.21
CA PRO A 84 -0.59 1.74 0.02
C PRO A 84 -0.34 2.55 1.28
N GLU A 85 0.12 3.79 1.12
CA GLU A 85 0.44 4.70 2.23
C GLU A 85 -0.69 4.78 3.27
N LYS A 86 -1.94 4.87 2.81
CA LYS A 86 -3.13 4.94 3.67
C LYS A 86 -3.32 3.74 4.61
N TYR A 87 -2.63 2.62 4.40
CA TYR A 87 -2.66 1.44 5.26
C TYR A 87 -1.35 1.19 6.01
N ARG A 88 -0.28 1.95 5.74
CA ARG A 88 1.04 1.72 6.35
C ARG A 88 1.06 1.97 7.86
N PHE A 89 0.15 2.81 8.36
CA PHE A 89 -0.03 3.07 9.79
C PHE A 89 -0.36 1.80 10.60
N PHE A 90 -0.91 0.78 9.94
CA PHE A 90 -1.35 -0.47 10.56
C PHE A 90 -0.19 -1.43 10.87
N PHE A 91 0.99 -1.18 10.31
CA PHE A 91 2.16 -2.02 10.48
C PHE A 91 3.24 -1.28 11.27
N PRO A 92 4.25 -2.00 11.79
CA PRO A 92 5.36 -1.36 12.47
C PRO A 92 6.10 -0.39 11.55
N PRO A 93 6.82 0.60 12.12
CA PRO A 93 7.58 1.58 11.35
C PRO A 93 8.51 0.91 10.33
N ALA A 94 8.73 1.58 9.19
CA ALA A 94 9.54 1.04 8.10
C ALA A 94 10.88 0.45 8.59
N ASN A 95 11.26 -0.69 8.01
CA ASN A 95 12.43 -1.49 8.37
C ASN A 95 12.39 -2.14 9.77
N THR A 96 11.26 -2.08 10.49
CA THR A 96 11.04 -2.85 11.72
C THR A 96 10.52 -4.23 11.36
N ASP A 97 11.24 -5.28 11.75
CA ASP A 97 10.83 -6.66 11.48
C ASP A 97 9.55 -7.01 12.29
N PHE A 98 8.62 -7.70 11.63
CA PHE A 98 7.41 -8.27 12.20
C PHE A 98 7.17 -9.69 11.66
N TYR A 99 6.21 -10.39 12.25
CA TYR A 99 5.82 -11.72 11.85
C TYR A 99 4.48 -11.69 11.12
N LEU A 100 4.45 -12.26 9.92
CA LEU A 100 3.27 -12.39 9.09
C LEU A 100 2.90 -13.86 8.98
N ILE A 101 1.79 -14.25 9.61
CA ILE A 101 1.19 -15.57 9.47
C ILE A 101 0.44 -15.58 8.15
N THR A 102 0.73 -16.58 7.33
CA THR A 102 0.12 -16.79 6.02
C THR A 102 -0.28 -18.25 5.87
N ASN A 103 -0.98 -18.58 4.79
CA ASN A 103 -1.35 -19.95 4.46
C ASN A 103 -0.16 -20.90 4.22
N ILE A 104 1.04 -20.39 3.96
CA ILE A 104 2.27 -21.21 3.81
C ILE A 104 3.13 -21.24 5.09
N GLY A 105 2.63 -20.65 6.18
CA GLY A 105 3.32 -20.55 7.46
C GLY A 105 3.68 -19.12 7.84
N GLN A 106 4.54 -19.00 8.85
CA GLN A 106 4.95 -17.73 9.43
C GLN A 106 6.20 -17.20 8.73
N ILE A 107 6.10 -15.98 8.22
CA ILE A 107 7.19 -15.27 7.55
C ILE A 107 7.65 -14.11 8.45
N LYS A 108 8.96 -13.97 8.63
CA LYS A 108 9.54 -12.77 9.25
C LYS A 108 9.87 -11.75 8.16
N THR A 109 9.22 -10.59 8.16
CA THR A 109 9.33 -9.56 7.11
C THR A 109 9.29 -8.15 7.71
N HIS A 110 9.40 -7.11 6.88
CA HIS A 110 9.15 -5.72 7.24
C HIS A 110 8.63 -4.94 6.03
N ILE A 111 8.05 -3.76 6.27
CA ILE A 111 7.71 -2.79 5.21
C ILE A 111 8.92 -1.90 4.92
N THR A 112 9.31 -1.75 3.65
CA THR A 112 10.32 -0.77 3.23
C THR A 112 9.77 0.65 3.30
N THR A 113 10.64 1.65 3.24
CA THR A 113 10.21 3.06 3.11
C THR A 113 9.34 3.31 1.87
N SER A 114 9.51 2.50 0.82
CA SER A 114 8.70 2.49 -0.40
C SER A 114 7.44 1.61 -0.32
N GLY A 115 7.07 1.10 0.86
CA GLY A 115 5.81 0.39 1.08
C GLY A 115 5.77 -1.08 0.70
N TYR A 116 6.90 -1.71 0.37
CA TYR A 116 6.93 -3.12 -0.01
C TYR A 116 7.22 -4.02 1.18
N PHE A 117 6.55 -5.17 1.25
CA PHE A 117 7.02 -6.27 2.06
C PHE A 117 8.30 -6.87 1.48
N THR A 118 9.18 -7.34 2.35
CA THR A 118 10.49 -7.88 1.97
C THR A 118 10.58 -9.40 2.12
N LYS A 119 11.39 -9.86 3.08
CA LYS A 119 11.84 -11.24 3.28
C LYS A 119 10.65 -12.22 3.24
N GLY A 120 10.83 -13.35 2.56
CA GLY A 120 9.87 -14.47 2.54
C GLY A 120 8.61 -14.27 1.69
N VAL A 121 8.27 -13.05 1.27
CA VAL A 121 7.12 -12.79 0.37
C VAL A 121 7.30 -13.43 -0.99
N ARG A 122 8.54 -13.49 -1.50
CA ARG A 122 8.82 -14.18 -2.76
C ARG A 122 8.40 -15.66 -2.71
N SER A 123 8.71 -16.36 -1.62
CA SER A 123 8.33 -17.76 -1.43
C SER A 123 6.82 -17.92 -1.30
N TRP A 124 6.14 -16.94 -0.70
CA TRP A 124 4.68 -16.88 -0.67
C TRP A 124 4.09 -16.78 -2.08
N VAL A 125 4.64 -15.90 -2.93
CA VAL A 125 4.18 -15.73 -4.33
C VAL A 125 4.48 -16.97 -5.18
N GLU A 126 5.61 -17.63 -4.97
CA GLU A 126 5.96 -18.87 -5.70
C GLU A 126 4.94 -20.00 -5.47
N ILE A 127 4.30 -20.05 -4.30
CA ILE A 127 3.28 -21.06 -3.96
C ILE A 127 1.86 -20.61 -4.35
N ASN A 128 1.52 -19.34 -4.09
CA ASN A 128 0.15 -18.84 -4.27
C ASN A 128 -0.13 -18.29 -5.68
N GLY A 129 0.93 -17.99 -6.43
CA GLY A 129 0.88 -17.17 -7.64
C GLY A 129 0.91 -15.67 -7.32
N PRO A 130 1.04 -14.82 -8.36
CA PRO A 130 0.91 -13.38 -8.21
C PRO A 130 -0.50 -13.00 -7.72
N LEU A 131 -0.59 -11.84 -7.08
CA LEU A 131 -1.87 -11.23 -6.72
C LEU A 131 -2.57 -10.69 -7.96
N GLU A 132 -3.84 -11.01 -8.14
CA GLU A 132 -4.66 -10.57 -9.27
C GLU A 132 -5.44 -9.28 -8.93
N PRO A 133 -5.84 -8.46 -9.92
CA PRO A 133 -6.59 -7.21 -9.68
C PRO A 133 -7.89 -7.38 -8.89
N THR A 134 -8.48 -8.57 -8.91
CA THR A 134 -9.72 -8.91 -8.20
C THR A 134 -9.50 -9.44 -6.79
N ASP A 135 -8.25 -9.65 -6.37
CA ASP A 135 -7.93 -10.15 -5.04
C ASP A 135 -8.15 -9.09 -3.96
N LYS A 136 -8.49 -9.55 -2.76
CA LYS A 136 -8.54 -8.74 -1.54
C LYS A 136 -7.61 -9.35 -0.50
N ILE A 137 -6.71 -8.53 0.04
CA ILE A 137 -5.90 -8.90 1.18
C ILE A 137 -6.60 -8.43 2.45
N HIS A 138 -6.83 -9.36 3.38
CA HIS A 138 -7.29 -9.10 4.73
C HIS A 138 -6.11 -9.31 5.69
N VAL A 139 -5.82 -8.30 6.50
CA VAL A 139 -4.75 -8.38 7.50
C VAL A 139 -5.31 -8.09 8.88
N THR A 140 -5.00 -8.93 9.86
CA THR A 140 -5.47 -8.82 11.26
C THR A 140 -4.29 -8.83 12.22
N ILE A 141 -4.37 -8.06 13.31
CA ILE A 141 -3.39 -8.11 14.41
C ILE A 141 -3.70 -9.33 15.30
N ILE A 142 -2.71 -10.19 15.49
CA ILE A 142 -2.82 -11.39 16.34
C ILE A 142 -2.16 -11.15 17.70
N ASP A 143 -1.00 -10.51 17.71
CA ASP A 143 -0.26 -10.16 18.93
C ASP A 143 0.52 -8.86 18.70
N ASP A 144 -0.05 -7.75 19.16
CA ASP A 144 0.51 -6.40 19.00
C ASP A 144 1.88 -6.26 19.71
N ASN A 145 2.02 -6.84 20.91
CA ASN A 145 3.27 -6.78 21.68
C ASN A 145 4.44 -7.46 20.97
N ARG A 146 4.15 -8.44 20.12
CA ARG A 146 5.14 -9.21 19.36
C ARG A 146 5.16 -8.87 17.88
N ASN A 147 4.38 -7.87 17.45
CA ASN A 147 4.20 -7.53 16.04
C ASN A 147 3.84 -8.76 15.19
N VAL A 148 2.81 -9.50 15.61
CA VAL A 148 2.31 -10.67 14.86
C VAL A 148 1.00 -10.31 14.18
N TYR A 149 1.00 -10.49 12.86
CA TYR A 149 -0.11 -10.19 11.98
C TYR A 149 -0.49 -11.46 11.21
N GLU A 150 -1.76 -11.64 10.89
CA GLU A 150 -2.23 -12.66 9.98
C GLU A 150 -2.65 -12.02 8.65
N MET A 151 -2.27 -12.61 7.53
CA MET A 151 -2.64 -12.17 6.19
C MET A 151 -3.36 -13.30 5.45
N ASN A 152 -4.59 -13.00 5.03
CA ASN A 152 -5.42 -13.85 4.20
C ASN A 152 -5.70 -13.16 2.86
N VAL A 153 -5.75 -13.94 1.78
CA VAL A 153 -6.08 -13.43 0.45
C VAL A 153 -7.36 -14.09 -0.01
N ASP A 154 -8.39 -13.28 -0.23
CA ASP A 154 -9.64 -13.70 -0.83
C ASP A 154 -9.57 -13.41 -2.33
N SER A 155 -9.32 -14.47 -3.10
CA SER A 155 -9.34 -14.42 -4.55
C SER A 155 -10.77 -14.65 -5.03
N GLY A 156 -11.39 -13.60 -5.58
CA GLY A 156 -12.78 -13.61 -6.06
C GLY A 156 -13.11 -14.61 -7.18
N ASN A 157 -12.18 -15.51 -7.57
CA ASN A 157 -12.38 -16.61 -8.50
C ASN A 157 -11.35 -17.75 -8.34
N LYS A 158 -11.22 -18.33 -7.14
CA LYS A 158 -10.67 -19.69 -6.98
C LYS A 158 -11.69 -20.64 -6.34
N ILE A 159 -12.88 -20.75 -6.95
CA ILE A 159 -13.77 -21.88 -6.69
C ILE A 159 -13.50 -22.96 -7.76
N SER A 160 -12.93 -24.06 -7.25
CA SER A 160 -12.90 -25.44 -7.79
C SER A 160 -12.29 -25.70 -9.17
N ASN A 161 -11.07 -26.24 -9.17
CA ASN A 161 -10.73 -27.34 -10.08
C ASN A 161 -10.23 -28.51 -9.21
N ASN A 162 -11.16 -29.42 -8.88
CA ASN A 162 -10.87 -30.82 -8.57
C ASN A 162 -11.28 -31.64 -9.80
#